data_AF-A0A9E5BPS5-F1
#
_entry.id   AF-A0A9E5BPS5-F1
#
_cell.length_a   1.000
_cell.length_b   1.000
_cell.length_c   1.000
_cell.angle_alpha   90.00
_cell.angle_beta   90.00
_cell.angle_gamma   90.00
#
_symmetry.space_group_name_H-M   'P 1'
#
loop_
_entity.id
_entity.type
_entity.pdbx_description
1 polymer ?
#
loop_
_entity_poly.entity_id
_entity_poly.type
_entity_poly.pdbx_seq_one_letter_code
_entity_poly.pdbx_strand_id
1 'polypeptide(L)'
;MGPKGVVITGVNVWEGEKNPEAVKKVKDFVKAQGDKMSYAVAIGGDKFLRDWLEAAKVDGIPHAFVINGDGVIVWMGHPMQLNEKILGDLLTGTATPEPDKNKSEKKTKDGTVKDETSSTLEKLGEALNKKNWDLAEKILPEALLTLNARDQANLKESVESIIALGRGDPSKINAMYEKSAQDHSDNAEVQNEIAWDLLTNPRFGKNINLTLAEKCAVRAVALTKEEEADKLDTLARVRWLQGRKEEAIKLQEKAVSKASYLTLKEELQLTLDSLRKGVLPPGDPIDIAE
;
A
#
# COMPACT_ATOMS: atom_id res chain seq x y z
N MET A 1 -25.62 17.22 -13.51
CA MET A 1 -24.94 16.20 -14.33
C MET A 1 -23.79 16.88 -15.05
N GLY A 2 -22.54 16.51 -14.75
CA GLY A 2 -21.37 17.04 -15.45
C GLY A 2 -21.22 16.43 -16.86
N PRO A 3 -20.50 17.09 -17.79
CA PRO A 3 -20.44 16.68 -19.17
C PRO A 3 -19.55 15.43 -19.35
N LYS A 4 -20.16 14.35 -19.86
CA LYS A 4 -19.58 13.06 -20.30
C LYS A 4 -19.11 12.07 -19.21
N GLY A 5 -20.04 11.19 -18.81
CA GLY A 5 -19.80 9.74 -18.73
C GLY A 5 -19.30 9.13 -17.42
N VAL A 6 -18.65 9.89 -16.53
CA VAL A 6 -18.07 9.34 -15.28
C VAL A 6 -18.54 10.14 -14.08
N VAL A 7 -18.98 9.45 -13.03
CA VAL A 7 -19.28 10.03 -11.72
C VAL A 7 -18.22 9.54 -10.74
N ILE A 8 -17.51 10.48 -10.11
CA ILE A 8 -16.51 10.18 -9.09
C ILE A 8 -17.13 10.44 -7.72
N THR A 9 -16.99 9.48 -6.81
CA THR A 9 -17.35 9.64 -5.39
C THR A 9 -16.18 9.16 -4.54
N GLY A 10 -15.65 10.05 -3.69
CA GLY A 10 -14.71 9.66 -2.65
C GLY A 10 -15.47 9.10 -1.47
N VAL A 11 -15.01 8.00 -0.88
CA VAL A 11 -15.62 7.42 0.32
C VAL A 11 -14.58 7.46 1.42
N ASN A 12 -14.81 8.32 2.41
CA ASN A 12 -14.07 8.24 3.66
C ASN A 12 -14.46 6.95 4.36
N VAL A 13 -13.49 6.14 4.74
CA VAL A 13 -13.71 4.86 5.43
C VAL A 13 -12.88 4.85 6.70
N TRP A 14 -13.24 3.95 7.63
CA TRP A 14 -12.62 3.79 8.96
C TRP A 14 -12.84 4.92 9.98
N GLU A 15 -13.14 6.15 9.57
CA GLU A 15 -13.47 7.22 10.53
C GLU A 15 -14.90 7.08 11.13
N GLY A 16 -15.72 6.17 10.59
CA GLY A 16 -16.97 5.69 11.17
C GLY A 16 -18.16 6.65 11.02
N GLU A 17 -19.15 6.27 10.19
CA GLU A 17 -20.34 7.10 9.89
C GLU A 17 -21.15 7.55 11.12
N LYS A 18 -21.08 6.78 12.22
CA LYS A 18 -21.82 7.03 13.46
C LYS A 18 -21.09 7.97 14.43
N ASN A 19 -19.85 8.37 14.12
CA ASN A 19 -19.06 9.27 14.95
C ASN A 19 -19.30 10.73 14.51
N PRO A 20 -20.00 11.57 15.31
CA PRO A 20 -20.28 12.96 14.95
C PRO A 20 -19.04 13.81 14.74
N GLU A 21 -17.94 13.50 15.44
CA GLU A 21 -16.67 14.24 15.31
C GLU A 21 -15.97 13.90 13.98
N ALA A 22 -15.97 12.63 13.58
CA ALA A 22 -15.46 12.21 12.29
C ALA A 22 -16.26 12.83 11.15
N VAL A 23 -17.59 12.81 11.24
CA VAL A 23 -18.47 13.48 10.28
C VAL A 23 -18.17 14.97 10.18
N LYS A 24 -17.92 15.64 11.31
CA LYS A 24 -17.54 17.05 11.32
C LYS A 24 -16.17 17.28 10.67
N LYS A 25 -15.16 16.45 10.96
CA LYS A 25 -13.82 16.54 10.36
C LYS A 25 -13.87 16.41 8.84
N VAL A 26 -14.60 15.41 8.32
CA VAL A 26 -14.76 15.22 6.87
C VAL A 26 -15.44 16.44 6.24
N LYS A 27 -16.51 16.97 6.86
CA LYS A 27 -17.20 18.18 6.38
C LYS A 27 -16.28 19.41 6.35
N ASP A 28 -15.52 19.63 7.41
CA ASP A 28 -14.59 20.75 7.52
C ASP A 28 -13.45 20.61 6.49
N PHE A 29 -12.95 19.40 6.27
CA PHE A 29 -11.93 19.10 5.25
C PHE A 29 -12.43 19.39 3.83
N VAL A 30 -13.60 18.86 3.45
CA VAL A 30 -14.19 19.12 2.13
C VAL A 30 -14.42 20.61 1.91
N LYS A 31 -14.92 21.32 2.94
CA LYS A 31 -15.11 22.78 2.89
C LYS A 31 -13.78 23.52 2.71
N ALA A 32 -12.72 23.09 3.39
CA ALA A 32 -11.39 23.69 3.28
C ALA A 32 -10.75 23.45 1.91
N GLN A 33 -11.02 22.32 1.26
CA GLN A 33 -10.54 22.03 -0.09
C GLN A 33 -11.21 22.89 -1.16
N GLY A 34 -12.47 23.29 -0.96
CA GLY A 34 -13.20 24.16 -1.87
C GLY A 34 -13.16 23.63 -3.31
N ASP A 35 -12.80 24.50 -4.26
CA ASP A 35 -12.79 24.17 -5.68
C ASP A 35 -11.76 23.09 -6.09
N LYS A 36 -10.81 22.74 -5.21
CA LYS A 36 -9.83 21.66 -5.47
C LYS A 36 -10.45 20.27 -5.38
N MET A 37 -11.61 20.13 -4.72
CA MET A 37 -12.33 18.87 -4.54
C MET A 37 -13.72 18.98 -5.17
N SER A 38 -13.77 18.74 -6.48
CA SER A 38 -14.97 18.93 -7.30
C SER A 38 -15.92 17.72 -7.36
N TYR A 39 -15.60 16.64 -6.64
CA TYR A 39 -16.37 15.39 -6.61
C TYR A 39 -17.08 15.19 -5.27
N ALA A 40 -18.12 14.35 -5.26
CA ALA A 40 -18.88 14.07 -4.05
C ALA A 40 -18.05 13.25 -3.05
N VAL A 41 -18.14 13.57 -1.76
CA VAL A 41 -17.51 12.79 -0.69
C VAL A 41 -18.59 12.20 0.21
N ALA A 42 -18.58 10.88 0.33
CA ALA A 42 -19.40 10.11 1.25
C ALA A 42 -18.58 9.66 2.46
N ILE A 43 -19.28 9.32 3.55
CA ILE A 43 -18.69 8.67 4.72
C ILE A 43 -19.23 7.24 4.74
N GLY A 44 -18.34 6.28 4.61
CA GLY A 44 -18.63 4.86 4.65
C GLY A 44 -18.82 4.37 6.09
N GLY A 45 -19.87 3.58 6.29
CA GLY A 45 -20.12 2.85 7.53
C GLY A 45 -19.64 1.40 7.46
N ASP A 46 -19.91 0.66 8.55
CA ASP A 46 -19.56 -0.75 8.68
C ASP A 46 -20.07 -1.61 7.50
N LYS A 47 -21.23 -1.24 6.94
CA LYS A 47 -21.78 -1.93 5.77
C LYS A 47 -20.94 -1.70 4.51
N PHE A 48 -20.41 -0.50 4.31
CA PHE A 48 -19.53 -0.22 3.18
C PHE A 48 -18.20 -0.97 3.33
N LEU A 49 -17.63 -0.98 4.53
CA LEU A 49 -16.42 -1.75 4.84
C LEU A 49 -16.59 -3.22 4.49
N ARG A 50 -17.65 -3.87 4.98
CA ARG A 50 -17.94 -5.28 4.70
C ARG A 50 -18.20 -5.56 3.22
N ASP A 51 -19.12 -4.83 2.62
CA ASP A 51 -19.65 -5.17 1.29
C ASP A 51 -18.70 -4.77 0.16
N TRP A 52 -17.77 -3.84 0.41
CA TRP A 52 -16.81 -3.36 -0.59
C TRP A 52 -15.39 -3.75 -0.24
N LEU A 53 -14.87 -3.34 0.91
CA LEU A 53 -13.44 -3.53 1.21
C LEU A 53 -13.15 -4.98 1.60
N GLU A 54 -13.86 -5.54 2.58
CA GLU A 54 -13.65 -6.92 3.00
C GLU A 54 -14.01 -7.91 1.88
N ALA A 55 -15.15 -7.70 1.21
CA ALA A 55 -15.59 -8.53 0.10
C ALA A 55 -14.58 -8.55 -1.06
N ALA A 56 -13.93 -7.42 -1.34
CA ALA A 56 -12.90 -7.32 -2.37
C ALA A 56 -11.47 -7.56 -1.83
N LYS A 57 -11.32 -7.93 -0.55
CA LYS A 57 -10.04 -8.12 0.14
C LYS A 57 -9.09 -6.90 0.01
N VAL A 58 -9.65 -5.70 0.09
CA VAL A 58 -8.89 -4.45 0.11
C VAL A 58 -8.39 -4.20 1.52
N ASP A 59 -7.07 -4.18 1.64
CA ASP A 59 -6.27 -4.08 2.85
C ASP A 59 -5.54 -2.73 2.99
N GLY A 60 -5.64 -1.85 1.99
CA GLY A 60 -4.99 -0.53 2.00
C GLY A 60 -5.71 0.54 1.18
N ILE A 61 -5.50 1.80 1.58
CA ILE A 61 -6.02 3.01 0.91
C ILE A 61 -4.82 3.86 0.46
N PRO A 62 -4.86 4.50 -0.72
CA PRO A 62 -6.03 4.70 -1.57
C PRO A 62 -6.34 3.52 -2.50
N HIS A 63 -7.63 3.19 -2.61
CA HIS A 63 -8.16 2.17 -3.51
C HIS A 63 -9.36 2.75 -4.27
N ALA A 64 -9.50 2.39 -5.54
CA ALA A 64 -10.63 2.78 -6.38
C ALA A 64 -11.31 1.56 -6.99
N PHE A 65 -12.61 1.69 -7.18
CA PHE A 65 -13.45 0.76 -7.93
C PHE A 65 -14.07 1.53 -9.11
N VAL A 66 -14.07 0.94 -10.30
CA VAL A 66 -14.85 1.45 -11.44
C VAL A 66 -16.03 0.53 -11.64
N ILE A 67 -17.22 1.12 -11.64
CA ILE A 67 -18.50 0.43 -11.78
C ILE A 67 -19.09 0.87 -13.11
N ASN A 68 -19.50 -0.09 -13.95
CA ASN A 68 -20.15 0.22 -15.22
C ASN A 68 -21.64 0.59 -15.01
N GLY A 69 -22.34 0.92 -16.10
CA GLY A 69 -23.76 1.29 -16.06
C GLY A 69 -24.70 0.19 -15.54
N ASP A 70 -24.26 -1.06 -15.58
CA ASP A 70 -25.02 -2.23 -15.10
C ASP A 70 -24.77 -2.54 -13.61
N GLY A 71 -23.97 -1.72 -12.92
CA GLY A 71 -23.63 -1.91 -11.51
C GLY A 71 -22.55 -2.97 -11.27
N VAL A 72 -21.81 -3.37 -12.29
CA VAL A 72 -20.72 -4.36 -12.19
C VAL A 72 -19.38 -3.66 -11.99
N ILE A 73 -18.58 -4.15 -11.05
CA ILE A 73 -17.19 -3.72 -10.90
C ILE A 73 -16.40 -4.23 -12.10
N VAL A 74 -15.93 -3.29 -12.93
CA VAL A 74 -15.15 -3.57 -14.15
C VAL A 74 -13.66 -3.30 -13.96
N TRP A 75 -13.27 -2.65 -12.87
CA TRP A 75 -11.89 -2.44 -12.49
C TRP A 75 -11.78 -2.13 -10.98
N MET A 76 -10.70 -2.56 -10.35
CA MET A 76 -10.33 -2.16 -8.99
C MET A 76 -8.81 -2.10 -8.85
N GLY A 77 -8.29 -1.19 -8.02
CA GLY A 77 -6.85 -1.03 -7.81
C GLY A 77 -6.48 0.33 -7.21
N HIS A 78 -5.18 0.64 -7.24
CA HIS A 78 -4.70 1.93 -6.75
C HIS A 78 -5.14 3.05 -7.72
N PRO A 79 -5.75 4.17 -7.27
CA PRO A 79 -6.31 5.17 -8.17
C PRO A 79 -5.33 5.77 -9.18
N MET A 80 -4.03 5.84 -8.84
CA MET A 80 -3.02 6.35 -9.77
C MET A 80 -2.73 5.42 -10.97
N GLN A 81 -3.19 4.18 -10.92
CA GLN A 81 -3.13 3.27 -12.07
C GLN A 81 -4.27 3.52 -13.06
N LEU A 82 -5.34 4.21 -12.64
CA LEU A 82 -6.47 4.55 -13.50
C LEU A 82 -6.12 5.76 -14.37
N ASN A 83 -5.75 5.51 -15.62
CA ASN A 83 -5.46 6.55 -16.62
C ASN A 83 -6.62 6.74 -17.61
N GLU A 84 -6.57 7.83 -18.38
CA GLU A 84 -7.60 8.19 -19.36
C GLU A 84 -7.86 7.08 -20.39
N LYS A 85 -6.85 6.28 -20.75
CA LYS A 85 -7.00 5.17 -21.69
C LYS A 85 -7.82 4.05 -21.07
N ILE A 86 -7.46 3.57 -19.87
CA ILE A 86 -8.22 2.53 -19.16
C ILE A 86 -9.66 2.99 -18.93
N LEU A 87 -9.84 4.23 -18.49
CA LEU A 87 -11.17 4.79 -18.27
C LEU A 87 -11.97 4.87 -19.59
N GLY A 88 -11.33 5.26 -20.70
CA GLY A 88 -11.93 5.28 -22.03
C GLY A 88 -12.31 3.90 -22.55
N ASP A 89 -11.45 2.90 -22.37
CA ASP A 89 -11.70 1.51 -22.77
C ASP A 89 -12.91 0.94 -21.99
N LEU A 90 -13.00 1.23 -20.69
CA LEU A 90 -14.13 0.85 -19.83
C LEU A 90 -15.43 1.57 -20.19
N LEU A 91 -15.36 2.86 -20.55
CA LEU A 91 -16.53 3.66 -20.95
C LEU A 91 -17.09 3.30 -22.32
N THR A 92 -16.23 2.85 -23.25
CA THR A 92 -16.61 2.52 -24.62
C THR A 92 -17.06 1.07 -24.79
N GLY A 93 -16.98 0.25 -23.73
CA GLY A 93 -17.36 -1.16 -23.76
C GLY A 93 -16.48 -2.03 -24.66
N THR A 94 -15.29 -1.54 -25.03
CA THR A 94 -14.31 -2.29 -25.83
C THR A 94 -13.56 -3.33 -25.00
N ALA A 95 -13.61 -3.21 -23.67
CA ALA A 95 -13.30 -4.28 -22.75
C ALA A 95 -14.59 -4.99 -22.31
N THR A 96 -14.72 -6.28 -22.66
CA THR A 96 -15.53 -7.21 -21.87
C THR A 96 -14.60 -7.80 -20.82
N PRO A 97 -14.58 -7.32 -19.57
CA PRO A 97 -14.08 -8.14 -18.48
C PRO A 97 -15.17 -9.19 -18.21
N GLU A 98 -14.96 -10.42 -18.68
CA GLU A 98 -15.68 -11.53 -18.07
C GLU A 98 -15.37 -11.54 -16.57
N PRO A 99 -16.40 -11.73 -15.72
CA PRO A 99 -16.19 -11.78 -14.29
C PRO A 99 -15.45 -13.08 -13.98
N ASP A 100 -14.15 -12.98 -13.66
CA ASP A 100 -13.34 -14.13 -13.28
C ASP A 100 -13.72 -14.59 -11.87
N LYS A 101 -14.88 -15.24 -11.76
CA LYS A 101 -15.38 -15.90 -10.56
C LYS A 101 -14.67 -17.23 -10.27
N ASN A 102 -13.55 -17.53 -10.94
CA ASN A 102 -12.81 -18.78 -10.76
C ASN A 102 -11.27 -18.61 -10.79
N LYS A 103 -10.74 -17.56 -10.15
CA LYS A 103 -9.31 -17.51 -9.77
C LYS A 103 -9.07 -17.49 -8.25
N SER A 104 -9.95 -18.14 -7.51
CA SER A 104 -9.54 -18.88 -6.34
C SER A 104 -9.39 -20.35 -6.74
N GLU A 105 -8.20 -20.88 -6.46
CA GLU A 105 -7.78 -22.29 -6.49
C GLU A 105 -6.94 -22.78 -7.69
N LYS A 106 -5.67 -23.05 -7.32
CA LYS A 106 -4.74 -24.06 -7.86
C LYS A 106 -4.06 -23.78 -9.20
N LYS A 107 -2.87 -23.17 -9.07
CA LYS A 107 -1.67 -23.73 -9.71
C LYS A 107 -1.50 -25.19 -9.26
N THR A 108 -1.72 -26.14 -10.15
CA THR A 108 -0.92 -27.37 -10.16
C THR A 108 -0.69 -27.82 -11.59
N LYS A 109 0.60 -27.83 -11.96
CA LYS A 109 1.26 -28.79 -12.86
C LYS A 109 0.54 -29.08 -14.18
N ASP A 110 0.81 -28.30 -15.21
CA ASP A 110 1.71 -28.75 -16.28
C ASP A 110 2.09 -27.57 -17.19
N GLY A 111 3.21 -27.71 -17.89
CA GLY A 111 3.83 -26.64 -18.66
C GLY A 111 2.98 -26.10 -19.82
N THR A 112 3.38 -24.90 -20.26
CA THR A 112 3.06 -24.29 -21.56
C THR A 112 1.59 -23.90 -21.82
N VAL A 113 1.20 -22.72 -21.32
CA VAL A 113 0.36 -21.82 -22.11
C VAL A 113 1.25 -20.65 -22.53
N LYS A 114 1.68 -20.65 -23.79
CA LYS A 114 2.25 -19.47 -24.44
C LYS A 114 1.10 -18.50 -24.66
N ASP A 115 0.91 -17.57 -23.73
CA ASP A 115 -0.06 -16.49 -23.89
C ASP A 115 0.65 -15.34 -24.64
N GLU A 116 0.55 -15.36 -25.97
CA GLU A 116 1.18 -14.36 -26.86
C GLU A 116 0.54 -12.95 -26.73
N THR A 117 -0.50 -12.82 -25.91
CA THR A 117 -1.32 -11.62 -25.67
C THR A 117 -0.94 -10.80 -24.45
N SER A 118 -0.08 -11.31 -23.55
CA SER A 118 0.33 -10.53 -22.37
C SER A 118 1.25 -9.36 -22.74
N SER A 119 0.92 -8.16 -22.25
CA SER A 119 1.70 -6.95 -22.52
C SER A 119 3.11 -7.08 -21.94
N THR A 120 4.09 -6.38 -22.50
CA THR A 120 5.48 -6.44 -22.01
C THR A 120 5.59 -5.97 -20.55
N LEU A 121 4.71 -5.08 -20.10
CA LEU A 121 4.58 -4.65 -18.69
C LEU A 121 4.02 -5.76 -17.79
N GLU A 122 3.03 -6.53 -18.24
CA GLU A 122 2.53 -7.70 -17.50
C GLU A 122 3.60 -8.77 -17.35
N LYS A 123 4.32 -9.09 -18.44
CA LYS A 123 5.43 -10.04 -18.42
C LYS A 123 6.54 -9.60 -17.46
N LEU A 124 6.83 -8.29 -17.42
CA LEU A 124 7.77 -7.71 -16.46
C LEU A 124 7.28 -7.88 -15.02
N GLY A 125 6.02 -7.54 -14.74
CA GLY A 125 5.40 -7.72 -13.43
C GLY A 125 5.40 -9.17 -12.97
N GLU A 126 5.08 -10.11 -13.86
CA GLU A 126 5.17 -11.54 -13.59
C GLU A 126 6.58 -12.01 -13.27
N ALA A 127 7.58 -11.55 -14.02
CA ALA A 127 8.98 -11.89 -13.78
C ALA A 127 9.42 -11.39 -12.39
N LEU A 128 9.07 -10.17 -12.01
CA LEU A 128 9.35 -9.61 -10.68
C LEU A 128 8.65 -10.39 -9.57
N ASN A 129 7.37 -10.72 -9.74
CA ASN A 129 6.59 -11.50 -8.77
C ASN A 129 7.14 -12.92 -8.58
N LYS A 130 7.56 -13.57 -9.68
CA LYS A 130 8.20 -14.90 -9.67
C LYS A 130 9.67 -14.84 -9.25
N LYS A 131 10.20 -13.67 -8.88
CA LYS A 131 11.61 -13.44 -8.53
C LYS A 131 12.59 -13.86 -9.65
N ASN A 132 12.13 -13.84 -10.90
CA ASN A 132 12.93 -14.13 -12.06
C ASN A 132 13.65 -12.85 -12.51
N TRP A 133 14.68 -12.47 -11.76
CA TRP A 133 15.40 -11.23 -11.92
C TRP A 133 16.04 -11.10 -13.31
N ASP A 134 16.64 -12.16 -13.82
CA ASP A 134 17.30 -12.17 -15.13
C ASP A 134 16.29 -11.93 -16.26
N LEU A 135 15.09 -12.53 -16.15
CA LEU A 135 14.01 -12.28 -17.09
C LEU A 135 13.46 -10.85 -16.98
N ALA A 136 13.30 -10.33 -15.76
CA ALA A 136 12.85 -8.96 -15.54
C ALA A 136 13.83 -7.93 -16.14
N GLU A 137 15.15 -8.11 -15.94
CA GLU A 137 16.18 -7.27 -16.56
C GLU A 137 16.14 -7.35 -18.08
N LYS A 138 15.90 -8.54 -18.65
CA LYS A 138 15.80 -8.73 -20.10
C LYS A 138 14.57 -8.06 -20.70
N ILE A 139 13.42 -8.09 -20.01
CA ILE A 139 12.15 -7.52 -20.50
C ILE A 139 12.11 -5.99 -20.34
N LEU A 140 12.76 -5.46 -19.30
CA LEU A 140 12.68 -4.04 -18.93
C LEU A 140 12.91 -3.08 -20.11
N PRO A 141 13.94 -3.22 -20.98
CA PRO A 141 14.15 -2.30 -22.10
C PRO A 141 12.95 -2.21 -23.05
N GLU A 142 12.30 -3.34 -23.34
CA GLU A 142 11.13 -3.40 -24.21
C GLU A 142 9.89 -2.82 -23.52
N ALA A 143 9.72 -3.09 -22.21
CA ALA A 143 8.64 -2.52 -21.42
C ALA A 143 8.70 -0.98 -21.31
N LEU A 144 9.91 -0.40 -21.33
CA LEU A 144 10.09 1.04 -21.30
C LEU A 144 9.63 1.72 -22.60
N LEU A 145 9.76 1.07 -23.76
CA LEU A 145 9.39 1.66 -25.05
C LEU A 145 7.89 1.96 -25.18
N THR A 146 7.05 1.36 -24.35
CA THR A 146 5.61 1.59 -24.35
C THR A 146 5.18 2.84 -23.55
N LEU A 147 6.14 3.55 -22.94
CA LEU A 147 5.88 4.63 -21.98
C LEU A 147 6.46 5.97 -22.46
N ASN A 148 5.98 7.07 -21.88
CA ASN A 148 6.60 8.39 -22.06
C ASN A 148 7.93 8.50 -21.28
N ALA A 149 8.76 9.50 -21.59
CA ALA A 149 10.10 9.62 -21.01
C ALA A 149 10.14 9.72 -19.47
N ARG A 150 9.13 10.34 -18.85
CA ARG A 150 9.04 10.45 -17.38
C ARG A 150 8.74 9.08 -16.77
N ASP A 151 7.75 8.38 -17.31
CA ASP A 151 7.33 7.07 -16.82
C ASP A 151 8.39 6.01 -17.11
N GLN A 152 9.15 6.15 -18.20
CA GLN A 152 10.34 5.33 -18.45
C GLN A 152 11.37 5.46 -17.34
N ALA A 153 11.76 6.69 -16.97
CA ALA A 153 12.75 6.90 -15.93
C ALA A 153 12.28 6.32 -14.58
N ASN A 154 11.03 6.59 -14.21
CA ASN A 154 10.44 6.10 -12.96
C ASN A 154 10.35 4.56 -12.91
N LEU A 155 9.85 3.93 -13.99
CA LEU A 155 9.74 2.48 -14.06
C LEU A 155 11.12 1.82 -14.01
N LYS A 156 12.08 2.35 -14.77
CA LYS A 156 13.44 1.84 -14.81
C LYS A 156 14.08 1.87 -13.43
N GLU A 157 14.04 3.02 -12.75
CA GLU A 157 14.62 3.19 -11.41
C GLU A 157 13.96 2.25 -10.38
N SER A 158 12.64 2.13 -10.41
CA SER A 158 11.88 1.22 -9.53
C SER A 158 12.24 -0.24 -9.76
N VAL A 159 12.21 -0.70 -11.01
CA VAL A 159 12.46 -2.11 -11.36
C VAL A 159 13.90 -2.50 -11.06
N GLU A 160 14.87 -1.66 -11.41
CA GLU A 160 16.27 -1.91 -11.09
C GLU A 160 16.51 -1.99 -9.58
N SER A 161 15.80 -1.20 -8.78
CA SER A 161 15.89 -1.23 -7.32
C SER A 161 15.28 -2.50 -6.73
N ILE A 162 14.14 -2.96 -7.25
CA ILE A 162 13.51 -4.22 -6.85
C ILE A 162 14.43 -5.41 -7.18
N ILE A 163 15.03 -5.40 -8.37
CA ILE A 163 15.94 -6.46 -8.83
C ILE A 163 17.21 -6.49 -7.96
N ALA A 164 17.81 -5.32 -7.70
CA ALA A 164 18.97 -5.21 -6.81
C ALA A 164 18.64 -5.74 -5.41
N LEU A 165 17.52 -5.30 -4.82
CA LEU A 165 17.08 -5.76 -3.51
C LEU A 165 16.81 -7.28 -3.50
N GLY A 166 16.17 -7.79 -4.54
CA GLY A 166 15.92 -9.23 -4.74
C GLY A 166 17.18 -10.07 -4.87
N ARG A 167 18.30 -9.47 -5.29
CA ARG A 167 19.65 -10.06 -5.32
C ARG A 167 20.46 -9.77 -4.05
N GLY A 168 19.85 -9.15 -3.05
CA GLY A 168 20.46 -8.87 -1.75
C GLY A 168 21.25 -7.56 -1.68
N ASP A 169 21.14 -6.69 -2.69
CA ASP A 169 21.75 -5.36 -2.71
C ASP A 169 20.67 -4.28 -2.45
N PRO A 170 20.54 -3.77 -1.21
CA PRO A 170 19.58 -2.73 -0.89
C PRO A 170 20.09 -1.31 -1.22
N SER A 171 21.29 -1.11 -1.78
CA SER A 171 21.88 0.22 -1.91
C SER A 171 21.03 1.18 -2.74
N LYS A 172 20.42 0.71 -3.84
CA LYS A 172 19.54 1.56 -4.67
C LYS A 172 18.27 1.98 -3.92
N ILE A 173 17.57 1.01 -3.32
CA ILE A 173 16.32 1.31 -2.59
C ILE A 173 16.60 2.17 -1.34
N ASN A 174 17.73 1.95 -0.65
CA ASN A 174 18.15 2.78 0.47
C ASN A 174 18.39 4.24 0.04
N ALA A 175 19.08 4.46 -1.09
CA ALA A 175 19.30 5.81 -1.61
C ALA A 175 17.98 6.50 -2.00
N MET A 176 17.04 5.76 -2.59
CA MET A 176 15.69 6.26 -2.90
C MET A 176 14.93 6.63 -1.63
N TYR A 177 15.00 5.79 -0.59
CA TYR A 177 14.37 6.07 0.71
C TYR A 177 15.01 7.23 1.44
N GLU A 178 16.34 7.38 1.42
CA GLU A 178 17.02 8.54 1.99
C GLU A 178 16.56 9.84 1.33
N LYS A 179 16.50 9.85 -0.01
CA LYS A 179 16.00 10.99 -0.77
C LYS A 179 14.53 11.27 -0.47
N SER A 180 13.67 10.25 -0.48
CA SER A 180 12.24 10.42 -0.20
C SER A 180 11.99 10.93 1.22
N ALA A 181 12.73 10.40 2.21
CA ALA A 181 12.66 10.85 3.60
C ALA A 181 13.15 12.30 3.76
N GLN A 182 14.10 12.75 2.93
CA GLN A 182 14.55 14.15 2.91
C GLN A 182 13.50 15.06 2.26
N ASP A 183 13.01 14.70 1.09
CA ASP A 183 12.04 15.48 0.30
C ASP A 183 10.70 15.62 1.03
N HIS A 184 10.30 14.61 1.83
CA HIS A 184 9.05 14.56 2.59
C HIS A 184 9.31 14.54 4.11
N SER A 185 10.28 15.33 4.56
CA SER A 185 10.69 15.36 5.97
C SER A 185 9.61 15.86 6.94
N ASP A 186 8.53 16.48 6.46
CA ASP A 186 7.40 16.98 7.22
C ASP A 186 6.15 16.10 7.13
N ASN A 187 6.19 15.00 6.37
CA ASN A 187 5.09 14.07 6.20
C ASN A 187 5.25 12.82 7.07
N ALA A 188 4.45 12.70 8.12
CA ALA A 188 4.53 11.58 9.05
C ALA A 188 4.28 10.21 8.39
N GLU A 189 3.38 10.15 7.40
CA GLU A 189 3.04 8.92 6.68
C GLU A 189 4.24 8.42 5.89
N VAL A 190 4.85 9.27 5.06
CA VAL A 190 6.01 8.88 4.25
C VAL A 190 7.18 8.43 5.13
N GLN A 191 7.40 9.13 6.25
CA GLN A 191 8.44 8.71 7.21
C GLN A 191 8.12 7.33 7.83
N ASN A 192 6.86 7.09 8.20
CA ASN A 192 6.45 5.82 8.78
C ASN A 192 6.53 4.67 7.76
N GLU A 193 6.06 4.88 6.53
CA GLU A 193 6.07 3.88 5.45
C GLU A 193 7.48 3.41 5.13
N ILE A 194 8.44 4.34 5.02
CA ILE A 194 9.85 4.01 4.80
C ILE A 194 10.40 3.17 5.96
N ALA A 195 10.12 3.59 7.20
CA ALA A 195 10.56 2.82 8.36
C ALA A 195 9.92 1.44 8.41
N TRP A 196 8.61 1.33 8.14
CA TRP A 196 7.88 0.08 8.12
C TRP A 196 8.46 -0.88 7.09
N ASP A 197 8.56 -0.47 5.82
CA ASP A 197 9.06 -1.35 4.76
C ASP A 197 10.49 -1.85 5.05
N LEU A 198 11.38 -0.97 5.52
CA LEU A 198 12.73 -1.38 5.93
C LEU A 198 12.74 -2.48 7.01
N LEU A 199 11.78 -2.46 7.93
CA LEU A 199 11.73 -3.36 9.09
C LEU A 199 10.95 -4.65 8.80
N THR A 200 9.96 -4.60 7.92
CA THR A 200 8.96 -5.67 7.75
C THR A 200 9.06 -6.38 6.41
N ASN A 201 9.64 -5.75 5.39
CA ASN A 201 9.80 -6.38 4.08
C ASN A 201 10.91 -7.44 4.14
N PRO A 202 10.57 -8.73 3.97
CA PRO A 202 11.52 -9.83 4.14
C PRO A 202 12.65 -9.80 3.11
N ARG A 203 12.54 -9.01 2.02
CA ARG A 203 13.59 -8.88 1.00
C ARG A 203 14.85 -8.19 1.52
N PHE A 204 14.75 -7.33 2.54
CA PHE A 204 15.94 -6.75 3.18
C PHE A 204 16.72 -7.81 3.97
N GLY A 205 16.03 -8.81 4.54
CA GLY A 205 16.66 -9.87 5.31
C GLY A 205 17.58 -9.32 6.40
N LYS A 206 18.88 -9.65 6.34
CA LYS A 206 19.90 -9.14 7.28
C LYS A 206 20.47 -7.77 6.90
N ASN A 207 20.14 -7.24 5.72
CA ASN A 207 20.68 -6.01 5.17
C ASN A 207 19.77 -4.80 5.42
N ILE A 208 18.99 -4.82 6.51
CA ILE A 208 18.10 -3.74 6.92
C ILE A 208 18.94 -2.49 7.22
N ASN A 209 18.55 -1.35 6.65
CA ASN A 209 19.12 -0.06 7.03
C ASN A 209 18.44 0.45 8.33
N LEU A 210 18.84 -0.13 9.45
CA LEU A 210 18.23 0.16 10.76
C LEU A 210 18.42 1.63 11.19
N THR A 211 19.50 2.27 10.73
CA THR A 211 19.77 3.69 11.01
C THR A 211 18.75 4.59 10.31
N LEU A 212 18.46 4.32 9.04
CA LEU A 212 17.44 5.05 8.30
C LEU A 212 16.03 4.77 8.86
N ALA A 213 15.73 3.52 9.18
CA ALA A 213 14.46 3.15 9.80
C ALA A 213 14.24 3.89 11.13
N GLU A 214 15.27 3.96 11.99
CA GLU A 214 15.19 4.74 13.23
C GLU A 214 14.95 6.22 12.96
N LYS A 215 15.72 6.82 12.04
CA LYS A 215 15.59 8.24 11.71
C LYS A 215 14.15 8.57 11.27
N CYS A 216 13.57 7.75 10.41
CA CYS A 216 12.23 7.97 9.88
C CYS A 216 11.15 7.68 10.95
N ALA A 217 11.25 6.58 11.69
CA ALA A 217 10.28 6.25 12.75
C ALA A 217 10.24 7.31 13.86
N VAL A 218 11.40 7.80 14.32
CA VAL A 218 11.49 8.89 15.30
C VAL A 218 10.86 10.17 14.75
N ARG A 219 11.10 10.48 13.46
CA ARG A 219 10.54 11.67 12.82
C ARG A 219 9.01 11.56 12.70
N ALA A 220 8.48 10.41 12.30
CA ALA A 220 7.05 10.17 12.19
C ALA A 220 6.35 10.36 13.55
N VAL A 221 6.85 9.73 14.60
CA VAL A 221 6.34 9.87 15.97
C VAL A 221 6.38 11.31 16.47
N ALA A 222 7.46 12.05 16.15
CA ALA A 222 7.56 13.46 16.53
C ALA A 222 6.55 14.36 15.80
N LEU A 223 6.31 14.12 14.50
CA LEU A 223 5.34 14.87 13.70
C LEU A 223 3.91 14.66 14.19
N THR A 224 3.57 13.44 14.61
CA THR A 224 2.24 13.09 15.15
C THR A 224 2.12 13.38 16.64
N LYS A 225 3.18 13.89 17.28
CA LYS A 225 3.24 14.17 18.73
C LYS A 225 2.88 12.95 19.58
N GLU A 226 3.26 11.77 19.12
CA GLU A 226 2.98 10.48 19.79
C GLU A 226 1.47 10.18 19.95
N GLU A 227 0.63 10.71 19.06
CA GLU A 227 -0.83 10.51 19.07
C GLU A 227 -1.30 9.39 18.12
N GLU A 228 -0.47 8.95 17.19
CA GLU A 228 -0.80 7.91 16.21
C GLU A 228 -0.16 6.57 16.57
N ALA A 229 -1.00 5.55 16.68
CA ALA A 229 -0.63 4.24 17.24
C ALA A 229 0.31 3.44 16.35
N ASP A 230 0.10 3.45 15.04
CA ASP A 230 0.93 2.78 14.04
C ASP A 230 2.35 3.34 14.00
N LYS A 231 2.53 4.66 14.17
CA LYS A 231 3.87 5.28 14.22
C LYS A 231 4.63 4.85 15.48
N LEU A 232 3.91 4.71 16.59
CA LEU A 232 4.46 4.19 17.85
C LEU A 232 4.84 2.70 17.73
N ASP A 233 4.04 1.89 17.04
CA ASP A 233 4.36 0.47 16.74
C ASP A 233 5.66 0.35 15.94
N THR A 234 5.77 1.11 14.83
CA THR A 234 6.99 1.13 14.01
C THR A 234 8.22 1.48 14.84
N LEU A 235 8.14 2.51 15.70
CA LEU A 235 9.25 2.87 16.58
C LEU A 235 9.54 1.81 17.64
N ALA A 236 8.52 1.12 18.15
CA ALA A 236 8.70 -0.02 19.06
C ALA A 236 9.52 -1.14 18.39
N ARG A 237 9.21 -1.47 17.13
CA ARG A 237 9.97 -2.47 16.34
C ARG A 237 11.42 -2.06 16.14
N VAL A 238 11.68 -0.78 15.83
CA VAL A 238 13.05 -0.23 15.77
C VAL A 238 13.78 -0.46 17.10
N ARG A 239 13.19 -0.05 18.22
CA ARG A 239 13.81 -0.22 19.56
C ARG A 239 14.08 -1.68 19.88
N TRP A 240 13.17 -2.57 19.48
CA TRP A 240 13.35 -3.99 19.66
C TRP A 240 14.59 -4.53 18.92
N LEU A 241 14.72 -4.21 17.63
CA LEU A 241 15.84 -4.64 16.80
C LEU A 241 17.19 -4.06 17.24
N GLN A 242 17.18 -2.95 17.96
CA GLN A 242 18.36 -2.36 18.60
C GLN A 242 18.70 -2.99 19.96
N GLY A 243 17.94 -3.98 20.41
CA GLY A 243 18.10 -4.63 21.72
C GLY A 243 17.52 -3.83 22.89
N ARG A 244 16.86 -2.69 22.64
CA ARG A 244 16.21 -1.83 23.65
C ARG A 244 14.79 -2.36 23.95
N LYS A 245 14.72 -3.57 24.49
CA LYS A 245 13.46 -4.33 24.64
C LYS A 245 12.46 -3.65 25.57
N GLU A 246 12.91 -3.09 26.69
CA GLU A 246 12.04 -2.41 27.65
C GLU A 246 11.44 -1.12 27.05
N GLU A 247 12.21 -0.39 26.24
CA GLU A 247 11.71 0.78 25.51
C GLU A 247 10.69 0.38 24.45
N ALA A 248 10.96 -0.70 23.71
CA ALA A 248 10.03 -1.24 22.72
C ALA A 248 8.68 -1.61 23.35
N ILE A 249 8.68 -2.32 24.48
CA ILE A 249 7.44 -2.71 25.18
C ILE A 249 6.67 -1.46 25.63
N LYS A 250 7.33 -0.44 26.18
CA LYS A 250 6.66 0.81 26.60
C LYS A 250 6.04 1.57 25.42
N LEU A 251 6.74 1.64 24.29
CA LEU A 251 6.21 2.25 23.07
C LEU A 251 5.00 1.47 22.54
N GLN A 252 5.06 0.14 22.58
CA GLN A 252 3.97 -0.72 22.14
C GLN A 252 2.75 -0.62 23.06
N GLU A 253 2.94 -0.54 24.38
CA GLU A 253 1.86 -0.24 25.33
C GLU A 253 1.19 1.10 25.02
N LYS A 254 1.99 2.11 24.68
CA LYS A 254 1.48 3.40 24.24
C LYS A 254 0.71 3.30 22.92
N ALA A 255 1.20 2.54 21.95
CA ALA A 255 0.52 2.28 20.68
C ALA A 255 -0.88 1.69 20.92
N VAL A 256 -0.99 0.62 21.73
CA VAL A 256 -2.28 0.00 22.10
C VAL A 256 -3.23 1.01 22.76
N SER A 257 -2.70 1.92 23.60
CA SER A 257 -3.52 2.95 24.26
C SER A 257 -4.02 4.04 23.31
N LYS A 258 -3.30 4.29 22.20
CA LYS A 258 -3.59 5.32 21.20
C LYS A 258 -4.38 4.80 20.00
N ALA A 259 -4.63 3.49 19.92
CA ALA A 259 -5.38 2.88 18.82
C ALA A 259 -6.77 3.52 18.67
N SER A 260 -7.08 3.99 17.46
CA SER A 260 -8.29 4.74 17.16
C SER A 260 -9.52 3.86 16.90
N TYR A 261 -9.32 2.57 16.63
CA TYR A 261 -10.39 1.59 16.40
C TYR A 261 -9.99 0.19 16.91
N LEU A 262 -11.00 -0.69 17.06
CA LEU A 262 -10.87 -1.96 17.78
C LEU A 262 -9.89 -2.94 17.11
N THR A 263 -9.98 -3.15 15.80
CA THR A 263 -9.13 -4.13 15.10
C THR A 263 -7.64 -3.77 15.19
N LEU A 264 -7.28 -2.49 14.97
CA LEU A 264 -5.91 -2.02 15.19
C LEU A 264 -5.46 -2.23 16.64
N LYS A 265 -6.33 -1.99 17.61
CA LYS A 265 -5.99 -2.23 19.02
C LYS A 265 -5.67 -3.70 19.29
N GLU A 266 -6.43 -4.62 18.70
CA GLU A 266 -6.22 -6.06 18.82
C GLU A 266 -4.89 -6.49 18.17
N GLU A 267 -4.58 -6.01 16.96
CA GLU A 267 -3.31 -6.26 16.28
C GLU A 267 -2.11 -5.76 17.09
N LEU A 268 -2.18 -4.53 17.58
CA LEU A 268 -1.13 -3.94 18.42
C LEU A 268 -0.98 -4.68 19.75
N GLN A 269 -2.07 -5.23 20.31
CA GLN A 269 -2.04 -6.04 21.51
C GLN A 269 -1.37 -7.39 21.26
N LEU A 270 -1.62 -8.02 20.11
CA LEU A 270 -0.90 -9.24 19.71
C LEU A 270 0.61 -8.97 19.59
N THR A 271 0.99 -7.84 19.00
CA THR A 271 2.39 -7.42 18.96
C THR A 271 2.96 -7.25 20.36
N LEU A 272 2.26 -6.51 21.24
CA LEU A 272 2.68 -6.31 22.63
C LEU A 272 2.88 -7.64 23.39
N ASP A 273 1.93 -8.57 23.26
CA ASP A 273 2.00 -9.86 23.93
C ASP A 273 3.16 -10.71 23.40
N SER A 274 3.48 -10.61 22.11
CA SER A 274 4.64 -11.25 21.50
C SER A 274 5.95 -10.64 22.02
N LEU A 275 6.05 -9.30 22.07
CA LEU A 275 7.23 -8.61 22.60
C LEU A 275 7.47 -9.00 24.07
N ARG A 276 6.42 -9.09 24.90
CA ARG A 276 6.53 -9.55 26.29
C ARG A 276 7.02 -10.99 26.43
N LYS A 277 6.77 -11.84 25.43
CA LYS A 277 7.31 -13.21 25.35
C LYS A 277 8.73 -13.28 24.80
N GLY A 278 9.35 -12.16 24.47
CA GLY A 278 10.71 -12.14 23.95
C GLY A 278 10.80 -12.29 22.43
N VAL A 279 9.70 -12.13 21.70
CA VAL A 279 9.62 -12.36 20.25
C VAL A 279 9.13 -11.11 19.52
N LEU A 280 9.81 -10.70 18.45
CA LEU A 280 9.30 -9.71 17.51
C LEU A 280 8.44 -10.44 16.47
N PRO A 281 7.12 -10.19 16.39
CA PRO A 281 6.31 -10.77 15.32
C PRO A 281 6.67 -10.15 13.96
N PRO A 282 6.32 -10.79 12.84
CA PRO A 282 6.39 -10.13 11.53
C PRO A 282 5.57 -8.83 11.50
N GLY A 283 5.85 -7.94 10.55
CA GLY A 283 5.17 -6.65 10.39
C GLY A 283 3.66 -6.78 10.30
N ASP A 284 3.25 -7.54 9.30
CA ASP A 284 1.87 -7.98 9.07
C ASP A 284 1.84 -9.52 9.10
N PRO A 285 0.68 -10.16 9.27
CA PRO A 285 0.54 -11.56 8.91
C PRO A 285 0.83 -11.69 7.41
N ILE A 286 2.10 -11.96 7.08
CA ILE A 286 2.47 -12.48 5.78
C ILE A 286 1.71 -13.80 5.69
N ASP A 287 0.77 -13.87 4.75
CA ASP A 287 0.20 -15.13 4.31
C ASP A 287 1.38 -15.97 3.80
N ILE A 288 1.96 -16.77 4.69
CA ILE A 288 3.02 -17.69 4.34
C ILE A 288 2.29 -18.77 3.57
N ALA A 289 2.24 -18.63 2.26
CA ALA A 289 1.81 -19.70 1.39
C ALA A 289 2.66 -20.94 1.74
N GLU A 290 2.00 -21.97 2.29
CA GLU A 290 2.56 -23.31 2.45
C GLU A 290 3.05 -23.89 1.10
#